data_AF-A0A965KRT2-F1
#
_entry.id   AF-A0A965KRT2-F1
#
_cell.length_a   1.000
_cell.length_b   1.000
_cell.length_c   1.000
_cell.angle_alpha   90.00
_cell.angle_beta   90.00
_cell.angle_gamma   90.00
#
_symmetry.space_group_name_H-M   'P 1'
#
loop_
_entity.id
_entity.type
_entity.pdbx_description
1 polymer ?
#
loop_
_entity_poly.entity_id
_entity_poly.type
_entity_poly.pdbx_seq_one_letter_code
_entity_poly.pdbx_strand_id
1 'polypeptide(L)' 'MTSATTAEAATPKTPFAVSQTYIPIADSAQQFPVRRIYCIGRNYAAHAIEMGSDPTREPPFFFQKPSDAIQ' A
#
# COMPACT_ATOMS: atom_id res chain seq x y z
N MET A 1 30.29 -6.29 -15.79
CA MET A 1 29.73 -7.28 -14.84
C MET A 1 29.73 -6.64 -13.45
N THR A 2 28.72 -5.83 -13.15
CA THR A 2 28.59 -5.14 -11.85
C THR A 2 27.55 -5.89 -11.04
N SER A 3 28.00 -6.80 -10.19
CA SER A 3 27.17 -7.54 -9.26
C SER A 3 26.58 -6.57 -8.23
N ALA A 4 25.26 -6.43 -8.22
CA ALA A 4 24.56 -5.74 -7.15
C ALA A 4 24.69 -6.57 -5.87
N THR A 5 25.32 -6.01 -4.85
CA THR A 5 25.39 -6.60 -3.51
C THR A 5 23.98 -6.71 -2.94
N THR A 6 23.44 -7.92 -2.86
CA THR A 6 22.21 -8.22 -2.13
C THR A 6 22.49 -7.98 -0.64
N ALA A 7 21.96 -6.89 -0.09
CA ALA A 7 21.98 -6.67 1.35
C ALA A 7 21.06 -7.70 2.01
N GLU A 8 21.65 -8.68 2.70
CA GLU A 8 20.92 -9.68 3.48
C GLU A 8 20.29 -8.98 4.69
N ALA A 9 19.01 -8.63 4.57
CA ALA A 9 18.26 -8.00 5.65
C ALA A 9 18.10 -9.00 6.79
N ALA A 10 18.68 -8.70 7.95
CA ALA A 10 18.57 -9.53 9.14
C ALA A 10 17.10 -9.73 9.52
N THR A 11 16.63 -10.99 9.50
CA THR A 11 15.26 -11.35 9.88
C THR A 11 15.04 -11.02 11.37
N PRO A 12 14.08 -10.16 11.72
CA PRO A 12 13.79 -9.88 13.12
C PRO A 12 13.30 -11.16 13.81
N LYS A 13 13.79 -11.45 15.02
CA LYS A 13 13.31 -12.57 15.84
C LYS A 13 11.91 -12.26 16.37
N THR A 14 10.90 -12.56 15.58
CA THR A 14 9.48 -12.40 15.94
C THR A 14 8.89 -13.73 16.42
N PRO A 15 7.89 -13.72 17.31
CA PRO A 15 7.22 -14.94 17.77
C PRO A 15 6.38 -15.62 16.67
N PHE A 16 6.07 -14.90 15.58
CA PHE A 16 5.29 -15.41 14.47
C PHE A 16 5.99 -15.05 13.16
N ALA A 17 5.89 -15.94 12.16
CA ALA A 17 6.30 -15.65 10.79
C ALA A 17 5.15 -14.93 10.07
N VAL A 18 5.42 -13.73 9.56
CA VAL A 18 4.45 -12.94 8.77
C VAL A 18 4.96 -12.89 7.34
N SER A 19 4.16 -13.42 6.40
CA SER A 19 4.51 -13.40 4.98
C SER A 19 4.45 -11.98 4.42
N GLN A 20 5.48 -11.59 3.67
CA GLN A 20 5.52 -10.32 2.95
C GLN A 20 4.53 -10.35 1.78
N THR A 21 3.69 -9.32 1.64
CA THR A 21 2.81 -9.16 0.47
C THR A 21 3.58 -8.58 -0.72
N TYR A 22 3.36 -9.14 -1.90
CA TYR A 22 3.95 -8.70 -3.16
C TYR A 22 2.88 -8.45 -4.23
N ILE A 23 3.13 -7.49 -5.13
CA ILE A 23 2.28 -7.21 -6.29
C ILE A 23 3.06 -7.53 -7.57
N PRO A 24 2.45 -8.22 -8.57
CA PRO A 24 3.08 -8.47 -9.84
C PRO A 24 3.32 -7.16 -10.61
N ILE A 25 4.47 -7.06 -11.26
CA ILE A 25 4.79 -5.93 -12.12
C ILE A 25 4.44 -6.33 -13.55
N ALA A 26 3.67 -5.49 -14.25
CA ALA A 26 3.34 -5.73 -15.66
C ALA A 26 4.62 -5.88 -16.50
N ASP A 27 4.64 -6.90 -17.37
CA ASP A 27 5.75 -7.22 -18.28
C ASP A 27 7.11 -7.50 -17.59
N SER A 28 7.10 -7.91 -16.31
CA SER A 28 8.31 -8.22 -15.55
C SER A 28 8.15 -9.50 -14.73
N ALA A 29 9.25 -10.25 -14.60
CA ALA A 29 9.35 -11.38 -13.69
C ALA A 29 9.62 -10.94 -12.23
N GLN A 30 9.85 -9.65 -12.00
CA GLN A 30 10.06 -9.08 -10.67
C GLN A 30 8.74 -8.81 -9.96
N GLN A 31 8.78 -8.70 -8.64
CA GLN A 31 7.62 -8.39 -7.81
C GLN A 31 7.88 -7.17 -6.93
N PHE A 32 6.82 -6.39 -6.67
CA PHE A 32 6.91 -5.18 -5.85
C PHE A 32 6.51 -5.47 -4.39
N PRO A 33 7.40 -5.31 -3.40
CA PRO A 33 7.08 -5.54 -2.00
C PRO A 33 6.20 -4.42 -1.43
N VAL A 34 5.02 -4.76 -0.90
CA VAL A 34 4.10 -3.80 -0.29
C VAL A 34 4.54 -3.46 1.13
N ARG A 35 4.74 -2.17 1.43
CA ARG A 35 5.13 -1.71 2.78
C ARG A 35 3.97 -1.12 3.58
N ARG A 36 3.26 -0.13 3.03
CA ARG A 36 2.09 0.52 3.65
C ARG A 36 1.09 0.89 2.58
N ILE A 37 -0.20 0.74 2.87
CA ILE A 37 -1.29 1.13 1.99
C ILE A 37 -1.94 2.39 2.57
N TYR A 38 -1.89 3.48 1.81
CA TYR A 38 -2.60 4.71 2.15
C TYR A 38 -3.79 4.87 1.22
N CYS A 39 -4.95 5.10 1.80
CA CYS A 39 -6.19 5.33 1.08
C CYS A 39 -6.68 6.74 1.36
N ILE A 40 -7.18 7.41 0.33
CA ILE A 40 -7.70 8.77 0.43
C ILE A 40 -9.22 8.70 0.36
N GLY A 41 -9.90 9.07 1.45
CA GLY A 41 -11.34 9.20 1.51
C GLY A 41 -11.79 10.50 0.86
N ARG A 42 -12.90 10.45 0.10
CA ARG A 42 -13.57 11.62 -0.49
C ARG A 42 -12.66 12.47 -1.39
N ASN A 43 -11.75 11.82 -2.13
CA ASN A 43 -10.83 12.49 -3.05
C ASN A 43 -11.52 13.06 -4.32
N TYR A 44 -12.78 12.67 -4.58
CA TYR A 44 -13.55 13.12 -5.74
C TYR A 44 -14.84 13.82 -5.30
N ALA A 45 -15.05 15.03 -5.82
CA ALA A 45 -16.17 15.89 -5.43
C ALA A 45 -17.55 15.26 -5.70
N ALA A 46 -17.73 14.61 -6.85
CA ALA A 46 -19.00 13.98 -7.22
C ALA A 46 -19.40 12.86 -6.24
N HIS A 47 -18.43 12.04 -5.83
CA HIS A 47 -18.66 10.96 -4.87
C HIS A 47 -18.85 11.47 -3.43
N ALA A 48 -18.20 12.58 -3.06
CA ALA A 48 -18.44 13.23 -1.78
C ALA A 48 -19.89 13.76 -1.68
N ILE A 49 -20.41 14.37 -2.75
CA ILE A 49 -21.79 14.88 -2.81
C ILE A 49 -22.80 13.73 -2.71
N GLU A 50 -22.56 12.62 -3.42
CA GLU A 50 -23.40 11.41 -3.38
C GLU A 50 -23.54 10.82 -1.96
N MET A 51 -22.46 10.90 -1.18
CA MET A 51 -22.43 10.45 0.22
C MET A 51 -22.94 11.50 1.23
N GLY A 52 -23.61 12.57 0.77
CA GLY A 52 -24.20 13.62 1.62
C GLY A 52 -23.19 14.58 2.24
N SER A 53 -22.01 14.68 1.63
CA SER A 53 -20.85 15.40 2.16
C SER A 53 -20.53 16.60 1.27
N ASP A 54 -20.32 17.78 1.87
CA ASP A 54 -19.99 19.01 1.12
C ASP A 54 -18.49 18.99 0.73
N PRO A 55 -18.14 18.82 -0.56
CA PRO A 55 -16.76 18.73 -1.01
C PRO A 55 -15.98 20.04 -0.86
N THR A 56 -16.67 21.16 -0.58
CA THR A 56 -16.03 22.47 -0.39
C THR A 56 -15.67 22.76 1.08
N ARG A 57 -16.21 21.99 2.03
CA ARG A 57 -16.03 22.24 3.48
C ARG A 57 -15.14 21.26 4.20
N GLU A 58 -14.94 20.05 3.68
CA GLU A 58 -14.24 18.99 4.40
C GLU A 58 -13.08 18.45 3.56
N PRO A 59 -11.82 18.58 4.04
CA PRO A 59 -10.66 18.13 3.29
C PRO A 59 -10.65 16.60 3.14
N PRO A 60 -10.00 16.05 2.10
CA PRO A 60 -9.75 14.61 2.00
C PRO A 60 -9.03 14.12 3.25
N PHE A 61 -9.35 12.90 3.69
CA PHE A 61 -8.71 12.28 4.84
C PHE A 61 -7.99 10.99 4.45
N PHE A 62 -6.95 10.66 5.20
CA PHE A 62 -6.17 9.45 5.00
C PHE A 62 -6.61 8.36 5.95
N PHE A 63 -6.74 7.14 5.45
CA PHE A 63 -6.85 5.93 6.26
C PHE A 63 -5.90 4.86 5.72
N GLN A 64 -5.62 3.84 6.52
CA GLN A 64 -4.68 2.78 6.14
C GLN A 64 -5.38 1.43 6.10
N LYS A 65 -4.91 0.57 5.19
CA LYS A 65 -5.23 -0.86 5.17
C LYS A 65 -3.97 -1.66 5.48
N PRO A 66 -4.10 -2.81 6.17
CA PRO A 66 -2.97 -3.70 6.37
C PRO A 66 -2.54 -4.32 5.02
N SER A 67 -1.26 -4.66 4.89
CA SER A 67 -0.68 -5.11 3.61
C SER A 67 -1.25 -6.45 3.12
N ASP A 68 -1.76 -7.27 4.03
CA ASP A 68 -2.43 -8.55 3.76
C ASP A 68 -3.87 -8.38 3.21
N ALA A 69 -4.40 -7.16 3.14
CA ALA A 69 -5.70 -6.87 2.53
C ALA A 69 -5.67 -6.84 0.98
N ILE A 70 -4.49 -7.01 0.36
CA ILE A 70 -4.34 -7.14 -1.10
C ILE A 70 -4.59 -8.60 -1.49
N GLN A 71 -5.55 -8.81 -2.39
CA GLN A 71 -5.93 -10.13 -2.92
C GLN A 71 -5.42 -10.33 -4.34
#